data_AF-A0A5B0HHJ8-F1
#
_entry.id   AF-A0A5B0HHJ8-F1
#
_cell.length_a   1.000
_cell.length_b   1.000
_cell.length_c   1.000
_cell.angle_alpha   90.00
_cell.angle_beta   90.00
_cell.angle_gamma   90.00
#
_symmetry.space_group_name_H-M   'P 1'
#
loop_
_entity.id
_entity.type
_entity.pdbx_description
1 polymer ?
#
loop_
_entity_poly.entity_id
_entity_poly.type
_entity_poly.pdbx_seq_one_letter_code
_entity_poly.pdbx_strand_id
1 'polypeptide(L)' 'MFIQSNQIELPFPFEFDLYAWADAVYEKAVGEGFIREPWEPDNAIVQRIQAYFHTGLSPAEAASACFCLNH' A
#
# COMPACT_ATOMS: atom_id res chain seq x y z
N MET A 1 14.35 33.00 -23.08
CA MET A 1 15.03 31.79 -23.56
C MET A 1 14.98 30.80 -22.41
N PHE A 2 14.30 29.67 -22.61
CA PHE A 2 13.79 28.79 -21.56
C PHE A 2 14.92 28.14 -20.75
N ILE A 3 14.79 28.15 -19.43
CA ILE A 3 15.65 27.40 -18.53
C ILE A 3 15.26 25.93 -18.67
N GLN A 4 16.15 25.14 -19.26
CA GLN A 4 16.01 23.69 -19.30
C GLN A 4 16.39 23.17 -17.91
N SER A 5 15.42 23.19 -16.99
CA SER A 5 15.54 22.56 -15.67
C SER A 5 15.61 21.06 -15.82
N ASN A 6 16.82 20.55 -15.95
CA ASN A 6 17.14 19.14 -15.81
C ASN A 6 17.64 18.91 -14.39
N GLN A 7 16.74 18.69 -13.41
CA GLN A 7 17.07 17.89 -12.22
C GLN A 7 15.85 17.61 -11.32
N ILE A 8 15.66 16.31 -11.09
CA ILE A 8 14.98 15.62 -9.98
C ILE A 8 13.49 15.33 -10.18
N GLU A 9 13.30 14.12 -10.72
CA GLU A 9 12.23 13.17 -10.44
C GLU A 9 11.54 13.40 -9.08
N LEU A 10 10.33 13.92 -9.10
CA LEU A 10 9.36 13.61 -8.07
C LEU A 10 8.45 12.54 -8.67
N PRO A 11 8.65 11.23 -8.42
CA PRO A 11 7.54 10.32 -8.58
C PRO A 11 6.49 10.83 -7.62
N PHE A 12 5.33 11.12 -8.19
CA PHE A 12 4.18 11.78 -7.58
C PHE A 12 4.08 11.52 -6.06
N PRO A 13 3.82 12.53 -5.21
CA PRO A 13 3.60 12.30 -3.77
C PRO A 13 2.58 11.17 -3.53
N PHE A 14 1.64 11.01 -4.47
CA PHE A 14 0.67 9.93 -4.54
C PHE A 14 1.26 8.50 -4.54
N GLU A 15 2.32 8.22 -5.30
CA GLU A 15 2.91 6.88 -5.35
C GLU A 15 3.72 6.56 -4.08
N PHE A 16 4.37 7.57 -3.52
CA PHE A 16 5.06 7.46 -2.23
C PHE A 16 4.07 7.26 -1.07
N ASP A 17 2.95 7.99 -1.09
CA ASP A 17 1.88 7.85 -0.10
C ASP A 17 1.23 6.48 -0.16
N LEU A 18 0.96 5.94 -1.36
CA LEU A 18 0.43 4.59 -1.51
C LEU A 18 1.42 3.52 -1.02
N TYR A 19 2.71 3.68 -1.30
CA TYR A 19 3.74 2.73 -0.85
C TYR A 19 3.88 2.73 0.66
N ALA A 20 4.00 3.91 1.28
CA ALA A 20 4.06 4.05 2.74
C ALA A 20 2.77 3.53 3.42
N TRP A 21 1.62 3.76 2.79
CA TRP A 21 0.34 3.25 3.28
C TRP A 21 0.26 1.72 3.16
N ALA A 22 0.70 1.15 2.03
CA ALA A 22 0.73 -0.30 1.83
C ALA A 22 1.72 -1.00 2.77
N ASP A 23 2.85 -0.38 3.08
CA ASP A 23 3.82 -0.87 4.06
C ASP A 23 3.18 -0.92 5.46
N ALA A 24 2.49 0.14 5.88
CA ALA A 24 1.75 0.16 7.15
C ALA A 24 0.63 -0.90 7.21
N VAL A 25 -0.04 -1.18 6.09
CA VAL A 25 -1.02 -2.28 5.98
C VAL A 25 -0.32 -3.63 6.20
N TYR A 26 0.85 -3.83 5.58
CA TYR A 26 1.62 -5.07 5.70
C TYR A 26 2.14 -5.28 7.13
N GLU A 27 2.75 -4.27 7.74
CA GLU A 27 3.21 -4.34 9.14
C GLU A 27 2.06 -4.67 10.10
N LYS A 28 0.87 -4.09 9.87
CA LYS A 28 -0.33 -4.44 10.65
C LYS A 28 -0.77 -5.87 10.41
N ALA A 29 -0.78 -6.31 9.17
CA ALA A 29 -1.17 -7.68 8.84
C ALA A 29 -0.21 -8.73 9.42
N VAL A 30 1.08 -8.43 9.47
CA VAL A 30 2.09 -9.28 10.13
C VAL A 30 1.93 -9.23 11.65
N GLY A 31 1.76 -8.04 12.24
CA GLY A 31 1.61 -7.87 13.69
C GLY A 31 0.36 -8.53 14.27
N GLU A 32 -0.74 -8.54 13.52
CA GLU A 32 -1.99 -9.25 13.87
C GLU A 32 -1.93 -10.75 13.54
N GLY A 33 -0.88 -11.21 12.87
CA GLY A 33 -0.71 -12.61 12.47
C GLY A 33 -1.61 -13.06 11.31
N PHE A 34 -2.19 -12.11 10.56
CA PHE A 34 -2.93 -12.39 9.34
C PHE A 34 -2.03 -12.90 8.20
N ILE A 35 -0.80 -12.42 8.17
CA ILE A 35 0.23 -12.80 7.20
C ILE A 35 1.38 -13.46 7.94
N ARG A 36 1.96 -14.50 7.35
CA ARG A 36 3.13 -15.20 7.87
C ARG A 36 4.23 -15.22 6.80
N GLU A 37 5.40 -14.69 7.13
CA GLU A 37 6.55 -14.75 6.22
C GLU A 37 6.94 -16.21 5.88
N PRO A 38 7.37 -16.50 4.63
CA PRO A 38 7.43 -15.61 3.48
C PRO A 38 6.06 -15.51 2.79
N TRP A 39 5.52 -14.29 2.69
CA TRP A 39 4.27 -14.03 2.01
C TRP A 39 4.49 -13.02 0.91
N GLU A 40 4.05 -13.36 -0.29
CA GLU A 40 4.16 -12.51 -1.46
C GLU A 40 2.75 -12.06 -1.86
N PRO A 41 2.49 -10.74 -1.97
CA PRO A 41 1.19 -10.24 -2.38
C PRO A 41 0.90 -10.63 -3.83
N ASP A 42 -0.17 -11.40 -4.04
CA ASP A 42 -0.71 -11.62 -5.38
C ASP A 42 -1.19 -10.30 -6.00
N ASN A 43 -1.23 -10.27 -7.34
CA ASN A 43 -1.71 -9.10 -8.08
C ASN A 43 -3.15 -8.70 -7.68
N ALA A 44 -3.97 -9.66 -7.23
CA ALA A 44 -5.30 -9.41 -6.69
C ALA A 44 -5.28 -8.66 -5.34
N ILE A 45 -4.30 -8.96 -4.47
CA ILE A 45 -4.12 -8.25 -3.20
C ILE A 45 -3.62 -6.83 -3.47
N VAL A 46 -2.68 -6.67 -4.40
CA VAL A 46 -2.18 -5.34 -4.80
C VAL A 46 -3.32 -4.46 -5.32
N GLN A 47 -4.18 -4.99 -6.19
CA GLN A 47 -5.35 -4.25 -6.68
C GLN A 47 -6.34 -3.89 -5.56
N ARG A 48 -6.55 -4.77 -4.57
CA ARG A 48 -7.40 -4.47 -3.41
C ARG A 48 -6.81 -3.37 -2.53
N ILE A 49 -5.52 -3.44 -2.23
CA ILE A 49 -4.80 -2.41 -1.45
C ILE A 49 -4.92 -1.06 -2.14
N GLN A 50 -4.72 -1.00 -3.47
CA GLN A 50 -4.91 0.22 -4.25
C GLN A 50 -6.36 0.73 -4.19
N ALA A 51 -7.35 -0.14 -4.30
CA ALA A 51 -8.76 0.24 -4.20
C ALA A 51 -9.08 0.79 -2.80
N TYR A 52 -8.59 0.17 -1.74
CA TYR A 52 -8.81 0.62 -0.36
C TYR A 52 -8.17 1.99 -0.08
N PHE A 53 -6.96 2.22 -0.59
CA PHE A 53 -6.33 3.53 -0.54
C PHE A 53 -7.21 4.62 -1.19
N HIS A 54 -7.77 4.35 -2.38
CA HIS A 54 -8.66 5.29 -3.06
C HIS A 54 -9.98 5.53 -2.31
N THR A 55 -10.46 4.57 -1.54
CA THR A 55 -11.66 4.75 -0.69
C THR A 55 -11.39 5.53 0.60
N GLY A 56 -10.11 5.82 0.92
CA GLY A 56 -9.73 6.55 2.13
C GLY A 56 -9.76 5.71 3.41
N LEU A 57 -9.68 4.37 3.29
CA LEU A 57 -9.56 3.47 4.44
C LEU A 57 -8.25 3.69 5.20
N SER A 58 -8.28 3.46 6.52
CA SER A 58 -7.06 3.44 7.31
C SER A 58 -6.27 2.16 7.01
N PRO A 59 -4.93 2.16 7.16
CA PRO A 59 -4.11 0.95 6.95
C PRO A 59 -4.56 -0.25 7.78
N ALA A 60 -4.98 -0.02 9.03
CA ALA A 60 -5.49 -1.08 9.90
C ALA A 60 -6.80 -1.69 9.39
N GLU A 61 -7.75 -0.85 8.95
CA GLU A 61 -9.03 -1.30 8.40
C GLU A 61 -8.81 -2.05 7.08
N ALA A 62 -7.91 -1.57 6.24
CA ALA A 62 -7.55 -2.24 5.00
C ALA A 62 -6.82 -3.57 5.24
N ALA A 63 -5.95 -3.66 6.24
CA ALA A 63 -5.32 -4.93 6.64
C ALA A 63 -6.38 -5.95 7.08
N SER A 64 -7.31 -5.55 7.96
CA SER A 64 -8.42 -6.42 8.35
C SER A 64 -9.31 -6.76 7.15
N ALA A 65 -9.70 -5.81 6.30
CA ALA A 65 -10.54 -6.10 5.14
C ALA A 65 -9.86 -7.01 4.10
N CYS A 66 -8.55 -6.85 3.88
CA CYS A 66 -7.77 -7.71 2.98
C CYS A 66 -7.60 -9.12 3.52
N PHE A 67 -7.24 -9.26 4.81
CA PHE A 67 -6.70 -10.50 5.35
C PHE A 67 -7.57 -11.19 6.43
N CYS A 68 -8.53 -10.49 7.04
CA CYS A 68 -9.45 -11.07 8.03
C CYS A 68 -10.53 -11.97 7.41
N LEU A 69 -10.73 -11.93 6.08
CA LEU A 69 -11.75 -12.73 5.38
C LEU A 69 -11.44 -14.23 5.28
N ASN A 70 -10.29 -14.71 5.77
CA ASN A 70 -9.92 -16.13 5.76
C ASN A 70 -10.16 -16.83 7.12
N HIS A 71 -11.38 -16.73 7.66
CA HIS A 71 -11.76 -17.48 8.87
C HIS A 71 -13.06 -18.28 8.70
#